data_AF-A0A965Y6K5-F1
#
_entry.id   AF-A0A965Y6K5-F1
#
_cell.length_a   1.000
_cell.length_b   1.000
_cell.length_c   1.000
_cell.angle_alpha   90.00
_cell.angle_beta   90.00
_cell.angle_gamma   90.00
#
_symmetry.space_group_name_H-M   'P 1'
#
loop_
_entity.id
_entity.type
_entity.pdbx_description
1 polymer ?
#
loop_
_entity_poly.entity_id
_entity_poly.type
_entity_poly.pdbx_seq_one_letter_code
_entity_poly.pdbx_strand_id
1 'polypeptide(L)'
;MKNKSLKLSAVSLVLFALILSFLSTQPVHAEGAAAEKAPFMYSLAATWEGKGIVRYRIAVQPAEDTVLEGLKIVASNPVKGNVSVVTAGASSSEDKVFLAVEKTTPGKNPMLEYTLLTDASD
;
A
#
# COMPACT_ATOMS: atom_id res chain seq x y z
N MET A 1 -54.95 -29.90 -18.04
CA MET A 1 -53.55 -29.67 -17.60
C MET A 1 -53.42 -28.21 -17.14
N LYS A 2 -53.90 -27.82 -15.95
CA LYS A 2 -53.19 -27.77 -14.66
C LYS A 2 -51.79 -27.10 -14.71
N ASN A 3 -51.80 -25.81 -14.36
CA ASN A 3 -50.85 -25.11 -13.48
C ASN A 3 -49.36 -25.16 -13.84
N LYS A 4 -48.94 -24.64 -15.01
CA LYS A 4 -47.50 -24.48 -15.32
C LYS A 4 -46.99 -23.03 -15.37
N SER A 5 -47.85 -22.01 -15.42
CA SER A 5 -47.41 -20.61 -15.51
C SER A 5 -47.15 -19.91 -14.17
N LEU A 6 -47.72 -20.38 -13.06
CA LEU A 6 -47.53 -19.74 -11.73
C LEU A 6 -46.19 -20.05 -11.05
N LYS A 7 -45.44 -21.07 -11.49
CA LYS A 7 -44.22 -21.51 -10.80
C LYS A 7 -42.97 -20.70 -11.16
N LEU A 8 -42.93 -20.06 -12.35
CA LEU A 8 -41.76 -19.25 -12.74
C LEU A 8 -41.72 -17.88 -12.05
N SER A 9 -42.89 -17.31 -11.73
CA SER A 9 -43.00 -15.99 -11.11
C SER A 9 -42.45 -15.98 -9.67
N ALA A 10 -42.78 -17.00 -8.88
CA ALA A 10 -42.33 -17.11 -7.49
C ALA A 10 -40.81 -17.28 -7.37
N VAL A 11 -40.18 -18.02 -8.29
CA VAL A 11 -38.72 -18.23 -8.29
C VAL A 11 -37.97 -16.92 -8.61
N SER A 12 -38.50 -16.13 -9.56
CA SER A 12 -37.93 -14.82 -9.89
C SER A 12 -38.04 -13.83 -8.71
N LEU A 13 -39.16 -13.86 -7.99
CA LEU A 13 -39.42 -12.97 -6.86
C LEU A 13 -38.55 -13.30 -5.63
N VAL A 14 -38.30 -14.60 -5.37
CA VAL A 14 -37.37 -15.04 -4.32
C VAL A 14 -35.93 -14.69 -4.68
N LEU A 15 -35.53 -14.82 -5.95
CA LEU A 15 -34.18 -14.44 -6.40
C LEU A 15 -33.96 -12.93 -6.28
N PHE A 16 -34.99 -12.12 -6.60
CA PHE A 16 -34.92 -10.66 -6.46
C PHE A 16 -34.83 -10.21 -4.99
N ALA A 17 -35.55 -10.88 -4.09
CA ALA A 17 -35.48 -10.62 -2.65
C ALA A 17 -34.11 -11.01 -2.05
N LEU A 18 -33.49 -12.08 -2.55
CA LEU A 18 -32.13 -12.49 -2.18
C LEU A 18 -31.09 -11.45 -2.62
N ILE A 19 -31.19 -10.92 -3.85
CA ILE A 19 -30.26 -9.90 -4.35
C ILE A 19 -30.37 -8.60 -3.53
N LEU A 20 -31.58 -8.19 -3.15
CA LEU A 20 -31.81 -6.98 -2.33
C LEU A 20 -31.31 -7.12 -0.89
N SER A 21 -31.31 -8.33 -0.32
CA SER A 21 -30.78 -8.57 1.04
C SER A 21 -29.25 -8.57 1.09
N PHE A 22 -28.56 -8.83 -0.03
CA PHE A 22 -27.12 -8.59 -0.16
C PHE A 22 -26.77 -7.10 -0.34
N LEU A 23 -27.67 -6.28 -0.88
CA LEU A 23 -27.43 -4.84 -1.04
C LEU A 23 -27.54 -4.08 0.29
N SER A 24 -28.40 -4.52 1.21
CA SER A 24 -28.63 -3.83 2.50
C SER A 24 -27.58 -4.12 3.57
N THR A 25 -26.63 -5.02 3.31
CA THR A 25 -25.56 -5.37 4.25
C THR A 25 -24.18 -4.96 3.76
N GLN A 26 -24.11 -4.20 2.65
CA GLN A 26 -22.91 -3.42 2.41
C GLN A 26 -22.80 -2.43 3.56
N PRO A 27 -21.69 -2.43 4.34
CA PRO A 27 -21.44 -1.35 5.25
C PRO A 27 -21.48 -0.08 4.40
N VAL A 28 -22.51 0.73 4.59
CA VAL A 28 -22.46 2.13 4.25
C VAL A 28 -21.23 2.62 5.01
N HIS A 29 -20.12 2.76 4.30
CA HIS A 29 -18.98 3.51 4.78
C HIS A 29 -19.52 4.92 4.95
N ALA A 30 -20.10 5.18 6.11
CA ALA A 30 -20.38 6.51 6.59
C ALA A 30 -19.02 7.19 6.63
N GLU A 31 -18.73 7.99 5.59
CA GLU A 31 -17.73 9.06 5.66
C GLU A 31 -18.22 10.04 6.72
N GLY A 32 -17.92 9.68 7.96
CA GLY A 32 -18.43 10.30 9.17
C GLY A 32 -17.52 9.97 10.35
N ALA A 33 -16.22 10.00 10.11
CA ALA A 33 -15.21 10.19 11.13
C ALA A 33 -14.09 10.97 10.43
N ALA A 34 -13.68 12.08 11.03
CA ALA A 34 -12.52 12.84 10.57
C ALA A 34 -11.41 11.85 10.23
N ALA A 35 -11.03 11.79 8.96
CA ALA A 35 -9.83 11.10 8.57
C ALA A 35 -8.71 11.75 9.38
N GLU A 36 -8.28 11.10 10.46
CA GLU A 36 -6.95 11.31 11.00
C GLU A 36 -6.04 11.35 9.78
N LYS A 37 -5.38 12.49 9.54
CA LYS A 37 -4.41 12.67 8.47
C LYS A 37 -3.28 11.68 8.74
N ALA A 38 -3.50 10.42 8.41
CA ALA A 38 -2.48 9.41 8.43
C ALA A 38 -1.36 9.91 7.53
N PRO A 39 -0.09 9.87 7.96
CA PRO A 39 1.01 10.31 7.13
C PRO A 39 0.97 9.56 5.79
N PHE A 40 0.77 10.30 4.71
CA PHE A 40 0.66 9.73 3.39
C PHE A 40 2.06 9.27 2.93
N MET A 41 2.21 7.99 2.60
CA MET A 41 3.45 7.46 2.04
C MET A 41 3.48 7.70 0.53
N TYR A 42 4.55 8.31 0.02
CA TYR A 42 4.86 8.36 -1.40
C TYR A 42 6.01 7.39 -1.70
N SER A 43 5.68 6.20 -2.19
CA SER A 43 6.69 5.32 -2.79
C SER A 43 7.08 5.89 -4.16
N LEU A 44 8.27 6.48 -4.27
CA LEU A 44 8.69 7.18 -5.48
C LEU A 44 9.62 6.29 -6.31
N ALA A 45 9.05 5.68 -7.35
CA ALA A 45 9.69 5.14 -8.55
C ALA A 45 10.93 4.23 -8.36
N ALA A 46 10.77 2.95 -8.70
CA ALA A 46 11.90 2.12 -9.10
C ALA A 46 12.46 2.67 -10.42
N THR A 47 13.71 3.14 -10.40
CA THR A 47 14.41 3.62 -11.61
C THR A 47 15.48 2.61 -11.99
N TRP A 48 15.44 2.13 -13.24
CA TRP A 48 16.46 1.23 -13.77
C TRP A 48 17.69 2.04 -14.21
N GLU A 49 18.85 1.77 -13.61
CA GLU A 49 20.09 2.53 -13.88
C GLU A 49 21.08 1.78 -14.80
N GLY A 50 20.72 0.58 -15.27
CA GLY A 50 21.56 -0.25 -16.14
C GLY A 50 21.16 -1.73 -16.07
N LYS A 51 21.93 -2.62 -16.72
CA LYS A 51 21.72 -4.08 -16.63
C LYS A 51 21.78 -4.51 -15.16
N GLY A 52 20.66 -5.02 -14.63
CA GLY A 52 20.59 -5.57 -13.28
C GLY A 52 20.71 -4.58 -12.12
N ILE A 53 20.63 -3.26 -12.35
CA ILE A 53 20.70 -2.26 -11.27
C ILE A 53 19.36 -1.53 -11.17
N VAL A 54 18.69 -1.67 -10.01
CA VAL A 54 17.41 -1.01 -9.72
C VAL A 54 17.57 -0.13 -8.50
N ARG A 55 17.30 1.17 -8.65
CA ARG A 55 17.26 2.13 -7.53
C ARG A 55 15.84 2.33 -7.06
N TYR A 56 15.64 2.27 -5.75
CA TYR A 56 14.35 2.48 -5.08
C TYR A 56 14.43 3.70 -4.18
N ARG A 57 13.37 4.53 -4.21
CA ARG A 57 13.20 5.67 -3.30
C ARG A 57 11.82 5.61 -2.64
N ILE A 58 11.78 5.77 -1.33
CA ILE A 58 10.53 5.84 -0.57
C ILE A 58 10.59 7.10 0.28
N ALA A 59 9.72 8.06 -0.01
CA ALA A 59 9.61 9.30 0.73
C ALA A 59 8.29 9.31 1.51
N VAL A 60 8.35 9.72 2.77
CA VAL A 60 7.14 10.02 3.54
C VAL A 60 6.95 11.53 3.53
N GLN A 61 5.75 11.97 3.18
CA GLN A 61 5.38 13.37 3.25
C GLN A 61 4.38 13.55 4.40
N PRO A 62 4.83 14.04 5.58
CA PRO A 62 3.91 14.41 6.64
C PRO A 62 2.98 15.52 6.14
N ALA A 63 1.77 15.61 6.70
CA ALA A 63 0.96 16.81 6.49
C ALA A 63 1.68 18.04 7.08
N GLU A 64 1.37 19.24 6.56
CA GLU A 64 2.13 20.48 6.83
C GLU A 64 2.33 20.79 8.32
N ASP A 65 1.47 20.30 9.22
CA ASP A 65 1.56 20.55 10.66
C ASP A 65 1.83 19.30 11.51
N THR A 66 2.21 18.19 10.86
CA THR A 66 2.37 16.90 11.54
C THR A 66 3.82 16.63 11.90
N VAL A 67 4.03 16.38 13.20
CA VAL A 67 5.27 15.79 13.72
C VAL A 67 5.08 14.27 13.79
N LEU A 68 5.98 13.52 13.15
CA LEU A 68 6.00 12.06 13.26
C LEU A 68 7.13 11.64 14.18
N GLU A 69 6.79 11.00 15.29
CA GLU A 69 7.77 10.43 16.22
C GLU A 69 7.87 8.92 16.01
N GLY A 70 9.09 8.37 16.02
CA GLY A 70 9.34 6.94 15.84
C GLY A 70 8.95 6.39 14.46
N LEU A 71 9.03 7.21 13.40
CA LEU A 71 8.73 6.77 12.04
C LEU A 71 9.72 5.68 11.60
N LYS A 72 9.19 4.56 11.10
CA LYS A 72 9.99 3.49 10.49
C LYS A 72 9.55 3.26 9.05
N ILE A 73 10.42 3.59 8.10
CA ILE A 73 10.21 3.27 6.68
C ILE A 73 10.81 1.89 6.44
N VAL A 74 10.02 0.95 5.88
CA VAL A 74 10.46 -0.42 5.57
C VAL A 74 10.14 -0.72 4.11
N ALA A 75 11.15 -1.18 3.39
CA ALA A 75 11.03 -1.68 2.03
C ALA A 75 11.37 -3.16 2.00
N SER A 76 10.48 -3.97 1.42
CA SER A 76 10.77 -5.38 1.13
C SER A 76 11.45 -5.48 -0.22
N ASN A 77 12.53 -6.25 -0.29
CA ASN A 77 13.23 -6.57 -1.52
C ASN A 77 12.52 -7.75 -2.20
N PRO A 78 11.94 -7.57 -3.40
CA PRO A 78 11.17 -8.63 -4.06
C PRO A 78 12.07 -9.71 -4.69
N VAL A 79 13.38 -9.48 -4.77
CA VAL A 79 14.34 -10.32 -5.49
C VAL A 79 15.60 -10.50 -4.64
N LYS A 80 16.25 -11.66 -4.78
CA LYS A 80 17.57 -11.91 -4.18
C LYS A 80 18.62 -11.11 -4.94
N GLY A 81 19.53 -10.46 -4.20
CA GLY A 81 20.58 -9.62 -4.77
C GLY A 81 21.33 -8.86 -3.68
N ASN A 82 22.38 -8.14 -4.08
CA ASN A 82 23.14 -7.30 -3.17
C ASN A 82 22.44 -5.96 -2.98
N VAL A 83 22.21 -5.59 -1.72
CA VAL A 83 21.61 -4.30 -1.35
C VAL A 83 22.71 -3.31 -1.02
N SER A 84 22.66 -2.13 -1.63
CA SER A 84 23.47 -0.97 -1.23
C SER A 84 22.56 0.13 -0.73
N VAL A 85 22.69 0.48 0.54
CA VAL A 85 21.89 1.53 1.17
C VAL A 85 22.62 2.87 1.04
N VAL A 86 21.94 3.88 0.50
CA VAL A 86 22.52 5.22 0.29
C VAL A 86 22.14 6.17 1.42
N THR A 87 20.95 6.02 1.99
CA THR A 87 20.49 6.85 3.11
C THR A 87 21.29 6.58 4.38
N ALA A 88 21.86 7.63 4.98
CA ALA A 88 22.54 7.53 6.28
C ALA A 88 21.59 7.07 7.38
N GLY A 89 22.05 6.16 8.24
CA GLY A 89 21.25 5.60 9.34
C GLY A 89 20.21 4.56 8.91
N ALA A 90 20.08 4.28 7.61
CA ALA A 90 19.34 3.12 7.14
C ALA A 90 20.22 1.87 7.18
N SER A 91 19.57 0.72 7.32
CA SER A 91 20.22 -0.58 7.34
C SER A 91 19.43 -1.61 6.55
N SER A 92 20.13 -2.64 6.08
CA SER A 92 19.55 -3.76 5.36
C SER A 92 19.68 -5.05 6.16
N SER A 93 18.68 -5.91 6.06
CA SER A 93 18.68 -7.28 6.57
C SER A 93 18.08 -8.15 5.47
N GLU A 94 18.81 -9.13 4.94
CA GLU A 94 18.37 -10.11 3.94
C GLU A 94 17.28 -9.62 2.94
N ASP A 95 16.02 -9.69 3.34
CA ASP A 95 14.82 -9.38 2.54
C ASP A 95 14.33 -7.94 2.64
N LYS A 96 14.94 -7.08 3.46
CA LYS A 96 14.41 -5.76 3.83
C LYS A 96 15.48 -4.68 3.93
N VAL A 97 15.06 -3.46 3.63
CA VAL A 97 15.79 -2.22 3.94
C VAL A 97 14.90 -1.36 4.82
N PHE A 98 15.48 -0.74 5.84
CA PHE A 98 14.71 0.09 6.75
C PHE A 98 15.48 1.34 7.18
N LEU A 99 14.72 2.42 7.35
CA LEU A 99 15.17 3.67 7.93
C LEU A 99 14.31 3.95 9.17
N ALA A 100 14.96 4.08 10.32
CA ALA A 100 14.32 4.58 11.53
C ALA A 100 14.58 6.08 11.65
N VAL A 101 13.53 6.85 11.84
CA VAL A 101 13.58 8.30 12.03
C VAL A 101 12.95 8.61 13.37
N GLU A 102 13.76 9.05 14.33
CA GLU A 102 13.31 9.35 15.68
C GLU A 102 12.21 10.41 15.69
N LYS A 103 12.39 11.47 14.89
CA LYS A 103 11.46 12.60 14.78
C LYS A 103 11.52 13.25 13.41
N THR A 104 10.36 13.46 12.81
CA THR A 104 10.18 14.23 11.58
C THR A 104 9.41 15.51 11.88
N THR A 105 9.91 16.66 11.43
CA THR A 105 9.27 17.96 11.60
C THR A 105 8.58 18.42 10.31
N PRO A 106 7.59 19.33 10.39
CA PRO A 106 7.07 20.05 9.24
C PRO A 106 8.14 20.50 8.24
N GLY A 107 7.88 20.28 6.95
CA GLY A 107 8.81 20.62 5.87
C GLY A 107 10.01 19.69 5.71
N LYS A 108 10.11 18.60 6.49
CA LYS A 108 11.10 17.53 6.29
C LYS A 108 10.40 16.28 5.76
N ASN A 109 10.87 15.79 4.61
CA ASN A 109 10.39 14.56 4.00
C ASN A 109 11.45 13.47 4.17
N PRO A 110 11.33 12.60 5.19
CA PRO A 110 12.28 11.50 5.35
C PRO A 110 12.22 10.58 4.14
N MET A 111 13.39 10.20 3.63
CA MET A 111 13.53 9.43 2.40
C MET A 111 14.50 8.27 2.58
N LEU A 112 14.03 7.06 2.31
CA LEU A 112 14.85 5.87 2.18
C LEU A 112 15.22 5.68 0.70
N GLU A 113 16.52 5.64 0.41
CA GLU A 113 17.08 5.36 -0.91
C GLU A 113 18.05 4.19 -0.82
N TYR A 114 17.84 3.21 -1.68
CA TYR A 114 18.69 2.02 -1.79
C TYR A 114 18.74 1.51 -3.22
N THR A 115 19.81 0.79 -3.53
CA THR A 115 20.03 0.14 -4.81
C THR A 115 20.06 -1.37 -4.62
N LEU A 116 19.35 -2.09 -5.48
CA LEU A 116 19.41 -3.53 -5.63
C LEU A 116 20.23 -3.86 -6.88
N LEU A 117 21.33 -4.58 -6.69
CA LEU A 117 22.02 -5.28 -7.77
C LEU A 117 21.41 -6.67 -7.88
N THR A 118 20.65 -6.89 -8.94
CA THR A 118 20.06 -8.18 -9.25
C THR A 118 21.06 -9.01 -10.05
N ASP A 119 21.12 -10.31 -9.78
CA ASP A 119 21.87 -11.26 -10.60
C ASP A 119 21.15 -11.51 -11.94
N ALA A 120 20.63 -10.47 -12.59
CA ALA A 120 20.07 -10.58 -13.92
C ALA A 120 21.19 -11.02 -14.87
N SER A 121 21.37 -12.33 -14.95
CA SER A 121 22.19 -13.03 -15.91
C SER A 121 21.72 -12.61 -17.30
N ASP A 122 22.69 -12.19 -18.11
CA ASP A 122 22.53 -11.90 -19.54
C ASP A 122 21.89 -13.08 -20.30
#